data_AF-A0A1L5F9M2-F1
#
_entry.id   AF-A0A1L5F9M2-F1
#
_cell.length_a   1.000
_cell.length_b   1.000
_cell.length_c   1.000
_cell.angle_alpha   90.00
_cell.angle_beta   90.00
_cell.angle_gamma   90.00
#
_symmetry.space_group_name_H-M   'P 1'
#
loop_
_entity.id
_entity.type
_entity.pdbx_description
1 polymer ?
#
loop_
_entity_poly.entity_id
_entity_poly.type
_entity_poly.pdbx_seq_one_letter_code
_entity_poly.pdbx_strand_id
1 'polypeptide(L)'
;MGDKEYYKTKMVEYEKARDKLASYKEELDRYLDSCRTDFKDFNTVYEASYNLQGEVMDNFNYKSEDFSKEVNQLFGKIEDDISIIDNQRAEADELYNKYRQLYEEACECDN
;
A
#
# COMPACT_ATOMS: atom_id res chain seq x y z
N MET A 1 1.58 -10.17 35.46
CA MET A 1 2.54 -10.26 34.34
C MET A 1 3.68 -9.32 34.71
N GLY A 2 4.93 -9.79 34.75
CA GLY A 2 6.06 -8.91 35.05
C GLY A 2 6.35 -7.97 33.88
N ASP A 3 6.96 -6.82 34.15
CA ASP A 3 7.24 -5.77 33.15
C ASP A 3 8.03 -6.31 31.96
N LYS A 4 9.01 -7.19 32.23
CA LYS A 4 9.78 -7.93 31.20
C LYS A 4 8.92 -8.74 30.23
N GLU A 5 7.97 -9.52 30.74
CA GLU A 5 7.11 -10.36 29.90
C GLU A 5 6.11 -9.50 29.11
N TYR A 6 5.66 -8.39 29.71
CA TYR A 6 4.83 -7.41 29.02
C TYR A 6 5.57 -6.75 27.85
N TYR A 7 6.80 -6.26 28.05
CA TYR A 7 7.59 -5.63 26.98
C TYR A 7 7.92 -6.61 25.85
N LYS A 8 8.28 -7.85 26.21
CA LYS A 8 8.52 -8.91 25.23
C LYS A 8 7.27 -9.20 24.38
N THR A 9 6.10 -9.26 25.02
CA THR A 9 4.82 -9.43 24.32
C THR A 9 4.58 -8.26 23.34
N LYS A 10 4.82 -7.02 23.77
CA LYS A 10 4.67 -5.83 22.92
C LYS A 10 5.61 -5.84 21.72
N MET A 11 6.88 -6.23 21.90
CA MET A 11 7.81 -6.38 20.78
C MET A 11 7.28 -7.36 19.72
N VAL A 12 6.77 -8.52 20.14
CA VAL A 12 6.20 -9.52 19.22
C VAL A 12 4.95 -8.98 18.51
N GLU A 13 4.11 -8.19 19.19
CA GLU A 13 2.95 -7.54 18.57
C GLU A 13 3.36 -6.56 17.47
N TYR A 14 4.34 -5.68 17.73
CA TYR A 14 4.80 -4.70 16.74
C TYR A 14 5.57 -5.33 15.58
N GLU A 15 6.36 -6.38 15.84
CA GLU A 15 6.99 -7.17 14.78
C GLU A 15 5.93 -7.78 13.84
N LYS A 16 4.90 -8.42 14.41
CA LYS A 16 3.80 -8.98 13.60
C LYS A 16 3.02 -7.89 12.84
N ALA A 17 2.80 -6.73 13.45
CA ALA A 17 2.14 -5.62 12.78
C ALA A 17 2.94 -5.13 11.57
N ARG A 18 4.26 -4.97 11.73
CA ARG A 18 5.19 -4.60 10.65
C ARG A 18 5.17 -5.61 9.51
N ASP A 19 5.24 -6.90 9.82
CA ASP A 19 5.26 -7.95 8.80
C ASP A 19 3.93 -7.99 8.03
N LYS A 20 2.81 -7.78 8.74
CA LYS A 20 1.50 -7.68 8.12
C LYS A 20 1.38 -6.46 7.20
N LEU A 21 1.87 -5.31 7.62
CA LEU A 21 1.90 -4.09 6.80
C LEU A 21 2.76 -4.29 5.54
N ALA A 22 3.91 -4.95 5.67
CA ALA A 22 4.75 -5.30 4.51
C ALA A 22 3.98 -6.18 3.50
N SER A 23 3.24 -7.18 3.98
CA SER A 23 2.44 -8.04 3.09
C SER A 23 1.33 -7.29 2.35
N TYR A 24 0.68 -6.32 3.01
CA TYR A 24 -0.34 -5.49 2.35
C TYR A 24 0.27 -4.57 1.31
N LYS A 25 1.44 -4.00 1.58
CA LYS A 25 2.15 -3.19 0.59
C LYS A 25 2.50 -4.01 -0.66
N GLU A 26 3.04 -5.21 -0.48
CA GLU A 26 3.33 -6.11 -1.61
C GLU A 26 2.09 -6.50 -2.44
N GLU A 27 0.93 -6.61 -1.80
CA GLU A 27 -0.35 -6.82 -2.50
C GLU A 27 -0.78 -5.57 -3.29
N LEU A 28 -0.73 -4.39 -2.68
CA LEU A 28 -1.08 -3.14 -3.35
C LEU A 28 -0.14 -2.81 -4.51
N ASP A 29 1.17 -3.01 -4.35
CA ASP A 29 2.15 -2.83 -5.41
C ASP A 29 1.84 -3.74 -6.61
N ARG A 30 1.52 -5.02 -6.35
CA ARG A 30 1.12 -5.97 -7.40
C ARG A 30 -0.18 -5.55 -8.11
N TYR A 31 -1.17 -5.08 -7.36
CA TYR A 31 -2.41 -4.57 -7.95
C TYR A 31 -2.16 -3.34 -8.82
N LEU A 32 -1.32 -2.41 -8.34
CA LEU A 32 -0.96 -1.20 -9.06
C LEU A 32 -0.26 -1.53 -10.39
N ASP A 33 0.70 -2.46 -10.36
CA ASP A 33 1.41 -2.90 -11.57
C ASP A 33 0.49 -3.61 -12.57
N SER A 34 -0.43 -4.45 -12.09
CA SER A 34 -1.45 -5.08 -12.95
C SER A 34 -2.34 -4.03 -13.61
N CYS A 35 -2.88 -3.09 -12.81
CA CYS A 35 -3.75 -2.05 -13.33
C CYS A 35 -3.03 -1.12 -14.32
N ARG A 36 -1.74 -0.81 -14.10
CA ARG A 36 -0.91 -0.05 -15.05
C ARG A 36 -0.73 -0.79 -16.37
N THR A 37 -0.57 -2.11 -16.32
CA THR A 37 -0.47 -2.96 -17.52
C THR A 37 -1.78 -2.97 -18.29
N ASP A 38 -2.90 -3.24 -17.62
CA ASP A 38 -4.22 -3.26 -18.24
C ASP A 38 -4.60 -1.89 -18.83
N PHE A 39 -4.25 -0.79 -18.14
CA PHE A 39 -4.50 0.55 -18.61
C PHE A 39 -3.66 0.92 -19.85
N LYS A 40 -2.42 0.42 -19.92
CA LYS A 40 -1.58 0.57 -21.13
C LYS A 40 -2.17 -0.20 -22.32
N ASP A 41 -2.67 -1.41 -22.09
CA ASP A 41 -3.31 -2.21 -23.13
C ASP A 41 -4.60 -1.55 -23.62
N PHE A 42 -5.41 -1.00 -22.70
CA PHE A 42 -6.56 -0.17 -23.03
C PHE A 42 -6.18 1.03 -23.91
N ASN A 43 -5.18 1.82 -23.51
CA ASN A 43 -4.72 2.97 -24.29
C ASN A 43 -4.21 2.56 -25.68
N THR A 44 -3.55 1.41 -25.79
CA THR A 44 -3.09 0.88 -27.09
C THR A 44 -4.28 0.60 -28.02
N VAL A 45 -5.34 -0.04 -27.51
CA VAL A 45 -6.57 -0.30 -28.29
C VAL A 45 -7.30 1.00 -28.62
N TYR A 46 -7.35 1.93 -27.67
CA TYR A 46 -7.95 3.25 -27.85
C TYR A 46 -7.27 4.04 -28.98
N GLU A 47 -5.95 4.16 -28.94
CA GLU A 47 -5.15 4.83 -29.98
C GLU A 47 -5.31 4.19 -31.35
N ALA A 48 -5.33 2.86 -31.43
CA ALA A 48 -5.56 2.14 -32.69
C ALA A 48 -6.96 2.41 -33.26
N SER A 49 -7.95 2.66 -32.40
CA SER A 49 -9.34 2.92 -32.76
C SER A 49 -9.60 4.39 -33.14
N TYR A 50 -8.67 5.31 -32.83
CA TYR A 50 -8.85 6.76 -32.97
C TYR A 50 -9.18 7.22 -34.41
N ASN A 51 -8.79 6.46 -35.43
CA ASN A 51 -9.06 6.78 -36.82
C ASN A 51 -10.48 6.39 -37.31
N LEU A 52 -11.27 5.73 -36.47
CA LEU A 52 -12.67 5.42 -36.79
C LEU A 52 -13.52 6.71 -36.71
N GLN A 53 -14.57 6.82 -37.53
CA GLN A 53 -15.41 8.01 -37.59
C GLN A 53 -16.89 7.68 -37.32
N GLY A 54 -17.62 8.66 -36.77
CA GLY A 54 -19.07 8.60 -36.52
C GLY A 54 -19.44 8.56 -35.03
N GLU A 55 -20.74 8.65 -34.74
CA GLU A 55 -21.29 8.77 -33.37
C GLU A 55 -20.83 7.68 -32.40
N VAL A 56 -20.55 6.47 -32.93
CA VAL A 56 -20.00 5.36 -32.13
C VAL A 56 -18.61 5.69 -31.60
N MET A 57 -17.77 6.34 -32.41
CA MET A 57 -16.43 6.73 -32.01
C MET A 57 -16.45 7.93 -31.05
N ASP A 58 -17.35 8.89 -31.26
CA ASP A 58 -17.53 10.01 -30.33
C ASP A 58 -17.93 9.53 -28.93
N ASN A 59 -18.87 8.58 -28.86
CA ASN A 59 -19.28 7.96 -27.60
C ASN A 59 -18.16 7.12 -26.97
N PHE A 60 -17.37 6.41 -27.78
CA PHE A 60 -16.22 5.66 -27.30
C PHE A 60 -15.14 6.59 -26.73
N ASN A 61 -14.83 7.70 -27.39
CA ASN A 61 -13.91 8.73 -26.88
C ASN A 61 -14.37 9.28 -25.53
N TYR A 62 -15.62 9.74 -25.45
CA TYR A 62 -16.17 10.30 -24.21
C TYR A 62 -16.08 9.31 -23.03
N LYS A 63 -16.53 8.06 -23.24
CA LYS A 63 -16.46 7.02 -22.20
C LYS A 63 -15.04 6.63 -21.83
N SER A 64 -14.12 6.64 -22.80
CA SER A 64 -12.71 6.31 -22.57
C SER A 64 -11.98 7.38 -21.77
N GLU A 65 -12.30 8.67 -21.99
CA GLU A 65 -11.80 9.76 -21.16
C GLU A 65 -12.29 9.66 -19.71
N ASP A 66 -13.58 9.38 -19.51
CA ASP A 66 -14.15 9.24 -18.17
C ASP A 66 -13.57 8.02 -17.45
N PHE A 67 -13.45 6.88 -18.14
CA PHE A 67 -12.76 5.71 -17.61
C PHE A 67 -11.30 6.02 -17.23
N SER A 68 -10.56 6.73 -18.08
CA SER A 68 -9.17 7.09 -17.82
C SER A 68 -9.03 8.01 -16.60
N LYS A 69 -9.97 8.94 -16.39
CA LYS A 69 -10.00 9.78 -15.18
C LYS A 69 -10.23 8.95 -13.93
N GLU A 70 -11.20 8.03 -13.97
CA GLU A 70 -11.51 7.15 -12.84
C GLU A 70 -10.34 6.23 -12.48
N VAL A 71 -9.67 5.66 -13.48
CA VAL A 71 -8.48 4.82 -13.28
C VAL A 71 -7.31 5.62 -12.70
N ASN A 72 -7.05 6.83 -13.20
CA ASN A 72 -6.00 7.68 -12.65
C ASN A 72 -6.28 8.09 -11.20
N GLN A 73 -7.54 8.33 -10.84
CA GLN A 73 -7.93 8.56 -9.44
C GLN A 73 -7.72 7.33 -8.57
N LEU A 74 -7.97 6.13 -9.10
CA LEU A 74 -7.70 4.88 -8.40
C LEU A 74 -6.19 4.70 -8.14
N PHE A 75 -5.33 4.99 -9.12
CA PHE A 75 -3.88 4.95 -8.94
C PHE A 75 -3.43 5.87 -7.80
N GLY A 76 -3.91 7.11 -7.78
CA GLY A 76 -3.59 8.04 -6.71
C GLY A 76 -4.00 7.53 -5.32
N LYS A 77 -5.20 6.94 -5.20
CA LYS A 77 -5.65 6.35 -3.92
C LYS A 77 -4.80 5.17 -3.46
N ILE A 78 -4.39 4.29 -4.38
CA ILE A 78 -3.52 3.15 -4.05
C ILE A 78 -2.14 3.66 -3.61
N GLU A 79 -1.60 4.66 -4.28
CA GLU A 79 -0.34 5.31 -3.90
C GLU A 79 -0.43 5.97 -2.51
N ASP A 80 -1.56 6.62 -2.20
CA ASP A 80 -1.85 7.18 -0.88
C ASP A 80 -1.92 6.07 0.20
N ASP A 81 -2.59 4.96 -0.08
CA ASP A 81 -2.70 3.81 0.84
C ASP A 81 -1.32 3.18 1.12
N ILE A 82 -0.47 3.05 0.09
CA ILE A 82 0.93 2.59 0.25
C ILE A 82 1.71 3.54 1.16
N SER A 83 1.55 4.86 0.99
CA SER A 83 2.20 5.85 1.85
C SER A 83 1.74 5.76 3.30
N ILE A 84 0.45 5.53 3.54
CA ILE A 84 -0.09 5.29 4.90
C ILE A 84 0.54 4.05 5.51
N ILE A 85 0.64 2.96 4.75
CA ILE A 85 1.26 1.71 5.20
C ILE A 85 2.73 1.92 5.56
N ASP A 86 3.49 2.65 4.74
CA ASP A 86 4.90 2.95 5.03
C ASP A 86 5.07 3.76 6.32
N ASN A 87 4.20 4.75 6.56
CA ASN A 87 4.20 5.51 7.81
C ASN A 87 3.86 4.63 9.03
N GLN A 88 2.80 3.81 8.93
CA GLN A 88 2.42 2.90 10.02
C GLN A 88 3.51 1.86 10.31
N ARG A 89 4.25 1.45 9.28
CA ARG A 89 5.36 0.52 9.42
C ARG A 89 6.52 1.17 10.18
N ALA A 90 6.83 2.43 9.88
CA ALA A 90 7.83 3.21 10.62
C ALA A 90 7.43 3.40 12.09
N GLU A 91 6.17 3.72 12.36
CA GLU A 91 5.65 3.81 13.74
C GLU A 91 5.76 2.48 14.49
N ALA A 92 5.45 1.35 13.84
CA ALA A 92 5.60 0.03 14.43
C ALA A 92 7.08 -0.28 14.75
N ASP A 93 8.02 0.12 13.89
CA ASP A 93 9.46 -0.01 14.13
C ASP A 93 9.95 0.85 15.30
N GLU A 94 9.49 2.08 15.42
CA GLU A 94 9.79 2.95 16.56
C GLU A 94 9.28 2.35 17.87
N LEU A 95 8.05 1.86 17.88
CA LEU A 95 7.44 1.22 19.05
C LEU A 95 8.17 -0.07 19.42
N TYR A 96 8.52 -0.92 18.44
CA TYR A 96 9.35 -2.09 18.67
C TYR A 96 10.67 -1.73 19.39
N ASN A 97 11.40 -0.73 18.87
CA ASN A 97 12.67 -0.30 19.44
C ASN A 97 12.51 0.25 20.85
N LYS A 98 11.45 1.02 21.11
CA LYS A 98 11.12 1.51 22.45
C LYS A 98 10.89 0.36 23.43
N TYR A 99 10.09 -0.64 23.05
CA TYR A 99 9.84 -1.79 23.92
C TYR A 99 11.06 -2.68 24.10
N ARG A 100 11.96 -2.75 23.11
CA ARG A 100 13.25 -3.42 23.23
C ARG A 100 14.12 -2.76 24.31
N GLN A 101 14.23 -1.43 24.30
CA GLN A 101 14.99 -0.69 25.32
C GLN A 101 14.42 -0.92 26.73
N LEU A 102 13.09 -0.81 26.89
CA LEU A 102 12.43 -1.08 28.17
C LEU A 102 12.65 -2.52 28.65
N TYR A 103 12.67 -3.49 27.74
CA TYR A 103 12.99 -4.88 28.06
C TYR A 103 14.43 -5.05 28.54
N GLU A 104 15.39 -4.40 27.87
CA GLU A 104 16.81 -4.40 28.26
C GLU A 104 17.00 -3.80 29.66
N GLU A 105 16.42 -2.62 29.93
CA GLU A 105 16.45 -1.95 31.24
C GLU A 105 15.83 -2.82 32.36
N ALA A 106 14.70 -3.48 32.08
CA ALA A 106 14.07 -4.38 33.04
C ALA A 106 14.94 -5.61 33.35
N CYS A 107 15.67 -6.13 32.36
CA CYS A 107 16.60 -7.23 32.57
C CYS A 107 17.84 -6.83 33.39
N GLU A 108 18.27 -5.57 33.28
CA GLU A 108 19.40 -5.05 34.06
C GLU A 108 19.01 -4.77 35.52
N CYS A 109 17.79 -4.31 35.78
CA CYS A 109 17.28 -4.08 37.14
C CYS A 109 17.03 -5.37 37.96
N ASP A 110 16.88 -6.51 37.28
CA ASP A 110 16.65 -7.83 37.89
C ASP A 110 17.96 -8.58 38.25
N ASN A 111 19.14 -8.04 37.90
CA ASN A 111 20.47 -8.59 38.24
C ASN A 111 21.11 -7.88 39.45
#